data_AF-A0A7Z9F0V8-F1
#
_entry.id   AF-A0A7Z9F0V8-F1
#
_cell.length_a   1.000
_cell.length_b   1.000
_cell.length_c   1.000
_cell.angle_alpha   90.00
_cell.angle_beta   90.00
_cell.angle_gamma   90.00
#
_symmetry.space_group_name_H-M   'P 1'
#
loop_
_entity.id
_entity.type
_entity.pdbx_description
1 polymer ?
#
loop_
_entity_poly.entity_id
_entity_poly.type
_entity_poly.pdbx_seq_one_letter_code
_entity_poly.pdbx_strand_id
1 'polypeptide(L)'
;MKARETFAPIGPWITTADEIADPMKLQIQLRVNGKLKQNFNTDDMAHNIAKSIAWVSSIHTLEPGDILATGTNHRGLSALQGGDTVELEVEGLDTLHISIQDDLGRTWPRTTRLERQEAGFDGPVGQATGKYAPTG
;
A
#
# COMPACT_ATOMS: atom_id res chain seq x y z
N MET A 1 -6.57 -5.40 -11.81
CA MET A 1 -6.45 -6.81 -11.37
C MET A 1 -5.40 -6.86 -10.26
N LYS A 2 -5.72 -7.42 -9.09
CA LYS A 2 -4.84 -7.41 -7.89
C LYS A 2 -4.11 -8.74 -7.63
N ALA A 3 -4.52 -9.84 -8.26
CA ALA A 3 -4.01 -11.19 -8.02
C ALA A 3 -2.88 -11.59 -8.99
N ARG A 4 -1.86 -10.73 -9.13
CA ARG A 4 -0.65 -11.05 -9.90
C ARG A 4 0.38 -11.68 -8.95
N GLU A 5 1.25 -12.53 -9.48
CA GLU A 5 2.41 -13.02 -8.74
C GLU A 5 3.19 -11.83 -8.14
N THR A 6 3.65 -11.97 -6.89
CA THR A 6 4.36 -10.95 -6.09
C THR A 6 3.58 -9.68 -5.70
N PHE A 7 2.27 -9.54 -6.00
CA PHE A 7 1.50 -8.31 -5.71
C PHE A 7 0.89 -8.22 -4.30
N ALA A 8 1.26 -9.14 -3.40
CA ALA A 8 0.86 -9.13 -1.99
C ALA A 8 2.05 -9.51 -1.08
N PRO A 9 3.12 -8.70 -1.05
CA PRO A 9 4.23 -8.93 -0.12
C PRO A 9 3.74 -8.76 1.33
N ILE A 10 4.08 -9.72 2.19
CA ILE A 10 3.69 -9.79 3.61
C ILE A 10 4.93 -10.21 4.40
N GLY A 11 5.19 -9.55 5.53
CA GLY A 11 6.35 -9.83 6.38
C GLY A 11 6.87 -8.57 7.08
N PRO A 12 8.12 -8.59 7.60
CA PRO A 12 9.08 -9.70 7.53
C PRO A 12 8.74 -10.89 8.44
N TRP A 13 7.84 -10.71 9.41
CA TRP A 13 7.37 -11.73 10.34
C TRP A 13 5.95 -11.43 10.82
N ILE A 14 5.43 -12.25 11.73
CA ILE A 14 4.18 -12.02 12.44
C ILE A 14 4.54 -11.61 13.87
N THR A 15 4.07 -10.43 14.28
CA THR A 15 4.12 -9.99 15.69
C THR A 15 2.84 -10.44 16.40
N THR A 16 2.96 -10.96 17.61
CA THR A 16 1.81 -11.46 18.36
C THR A 16 1.00 -10.31 18.96
N ALA A 17 -0.28 -10.57 19.22
CA ALA A 17 -1.21 -9.55 19.70
C ALA A 17 -0.83 -8.98 21.08
N ASP A 18 -0.17 -9.77 21.93
CA ASP A 18 0.26 -9.36 23.27
C ASP A 18 1.49 -8.42 23.27
N GLU A 19 2.26 -8.40 22.17
CA GLU A 19 3.38 -7.46 21.99
C GLU A 19 2.90 -6.05 21.59
N ILE A 20 1.61 -5.87 21.26
CA ILE A 20 1.03 -4.61 20.78
C ILE A 20 0.00 -4.08 21.77
N ALA A 21 0.34 -2.96 22.44
CA ALA A 21 -0.53 -2.34 23.44
C ALA A 21 -1.86 -1.82 22.86
N ASP A 22 -1.83 -1.19 21.68
CA ASP A 22 -3.02 -0.67 20.99
C ASP A 22 -2.81 -0.74 19.46
N PRO A 23 -3.38 -1.75 18.77
CA PRO A 23 -3.19 -1.91 17.31
C PRO A 23 -3.94 -0.84 16.50
N MET A 24 -4.72 0.02 17.15
CA MET A 24 -5.38 1.16 16.53
C MET A 24 -4.57 2.46 16.68
N LYS A 25 -3.34 2.43 17.22
CA LYS A 25 -2.48 3.62 17.37
C LYS A 25 -1.07 3.45 16.83
N LEU A 26 -0.90 2.74 15.73
CA LEU A 26 0.41 2.54 15.09
C LEU A 26 0.60 3.54 13.94
N GLN A 27 1.70 4.29 13.96
CA GLN A 27 2.08 5.10 12.80
C GLN A 27 2.57 4.20 11.66
N ILE A 28 2.08 4.46 10.44
CA ILE A 28 2.47 3.76 9.22
C ILE A 28 3.13 4.75 8.27
N GLN A 29 4.33 4.40 7.80
CA GLN A 29 5.07 5.18 6.81
C GLN A 29 5.47 4.31 5.63
N LEU A 30 5.27 4.82 4.42
CA LEU A 30 5.77 4.19 3.21
C LEU A 30 6.70 5.15 2.49
N ARG A 31 7.92 4.71 2.19
CA ARG A 31 8.92 5.45 1.43
C ARG A 31 9.21 4.73 0.11
N VAL A 32 9.45 5.51 -0.94
CA VAL A 32 9.92 5.00 -2.24
C VAL A 32 11.23 5.70 -2.56
N ASN A 33 12.33 4.94 -2.61
CA ASN A 33 13.70 5.45 -2.74
C ASN A 33 14.00 6.53 -1.69
N GLY A 34 13.64 6.27 -0.43
CA GLY A 34 13.82 7.20 0.70
C GLY A 34 12.84 8.38 0.72
N LYS A 35 12.04 8.62 -0.34
CA LYS A 35 11.03 9.70 -0.34
C LYS A 35 9.74 9.22 0.31
N LEU A 36 9.32 9.89 1.38
CA LEU A 36 8.04 9.64 2.04
C LEU A 36 6.87 9.82 1.06
N LYS A 37 6.03 8.79 0.95
CA LYS A 37 4.86 8.74 0.09
C LYS A 37 3.58 8.67 0.91
N GLN A 38 3.47 7.72 1.83
CA GLN A 38 2.33 7.60 2.73
C GLN A 38 2.78 7.81 4.18
N ASN A 39 1.95 8.48 4.96
CA ASN A 39 2.19 8.76 6.37
C ASN A 39 0.83 8.92 7.08
N PHE A 40 0.40 7.92 7.82
CA PHE A 40 -0.92 7.90 8.47
C PHE A 40 -0.90 6.97 9.69
N ASN A 41 -1.81 7.16 10.63
CA ASN A 41 -1.97 6.28 11.78
C ASN A 41 -3.10 5.27 11.53
N THR A 42 -3.04 4.11 12.17
CA THR A 42 -4.09 3.08 12.10
C THR A 42 -5.45 3.56 12.64
N ASP A 43 -5.52 4.64 13.43
CA ASP A 43 -6.79 5.23 13.87
C ASP A 43 -7.60 5.88 12.73
N ASP A 44 -6.96 6.15 11.58
CA ASP A 44 -7.59 6.68 10.37
C ASP A 44 -8.35 5.60 9.57
N MET A 45 -8.37 4.34 10.02
CA MET A 45 -9.18 3.29 9.42
C MET A 45 -10.68 3.61 9.51
N ALA A 46 -11.36 3.70 8.36
CA ALA A 46 -12.82 3.89 8.31
C ALA A 46 -13.61 2.77 9.04
N HIS A 47 -13.04 1.56 9.08
CA HIS A 47 -13.54 0.43 9.86
C HIS A 47 -12.37 -0.16 10.65
N ASN A 48 -12.45 -0.11 11.99
CA ASN A 48 -11.40 -0.66 12.84
C ASN A 48 -11.27 -2.19 12.67
N ILE A 49 -10.19 -2.74 13.21
CA ILE A 49 -9.85 -4.17 13.08
C ILE A 49 -10.97 -5.06 13.61
N ALA A 50 -11.50 -4.77 14.80
CA ALA A 50 -12.57 -5.57 15.41
C ALA A 50 -13.86 -5.59 14.56
N LYS A 51 -14.27 -4.45 14.02
CA LYS A 51 -15.45 -4.33 13.14
C LYS A 51 -15.23 -5.10 11.83
N SER A 52 -14.01 -5.05 11.29
CA SER A 52 -13.64 -5.78 10.08
C SER A 52 -13.72 -7.29 10.30
N ILE A 53 -13.16 -7.79 11.41
CA ILE A 53 -13.25 -9.21 11.80
C ILE A 53 -14.71 -9.64 11.97
N ALA A 54 -15.50 -8.89 12.76
CA ALA A 54 -16.90 -9.20 13.03
C ALA A 54 -17.75 -9.28 11.75
N TRP A 55 -17.50 -8.36 10.80
CA TRP A 55 -18.20 -8.38 9.52
C TRP A 55 -17.80 -9.58 8.68
N VAL A 56 -16.50 -9.85 8.50
CA VAL A 56 -16.03 -10.99 7.71
C VAL A 56 -16.53 -12.31 8.31
N SER A 57 -16.46 -12.47 9.63
CA SER A 57 -16.92 -13.68 10.32
C SER A 57 -18.43 -13.93 10.21
N SER A 58 -19.22 -12.88 9.91
CA SER A 58 -20.67 -13.02 9.72
C SER A 58 -21.05 -13.68 8.39
N ILE A 59 -20.13 -13.71 7.42
CA ILE A 59 -20.36 -14.21 6.06
C ILE A 59 -19.37 -15.30 5.63
N HIS A 60 -18.27 -15.48 6.37
CA HIS A 60 -17.24 -16.48 6.10
C HIS A 60 -16.68 -17.02 7.42
N THR A 61 -16.44 -18.32 7.51
CA THR A 61 -15.72 -18.88 8.66
C THR A 61 -14.25 -18.50 8.53
N LEU A 62 -13.68 -17.92 9.58
CA LEU A 62 -12.25 -17.61 9.64
C LEU A 62 -11.49 -18.80 10.19
N GLU A 63 -10.41 -19.18 9.53
CA GLU A 63 -9.53 -20.26 9.92
C GLU A 63 -8.16 -19.71 10.39
N PRO A 64 -7.47 -20.42 11.30
CA PRO A 64 -6.09 -20.07 11.64
C PRO A 64 -5.20 -20.01 10.39
N GLY A 65 -4.53 -18.89 10.21
CA GLY A 65 -3.70 -18.62 9.02
C GLY A 65 -4.37 -17.68 8.00
N ASP A 66 -5.65 -17.35 8.16
CA ASP A 66 -6.30 -16.33 7.34
C ASP A 66 -5.67 -14.94 7.56
N ILE A 67 -5.52 -14.18 6.47
CA ILE A 67 -4.94 -12.84 6.47
C ILE A 67 -5.99 -11.84 6.00
N LEU A 68 -6.34 -10.90 6.87
CA LEU A 68 -7.26 -9.80 6.56
C LEU A 68 -6.47 -8.51 6.31
N ALA A 69 -6.35 -8.09 5.04
CA ALA A 69 -5.78 -6.80 4.70
C ALA A 69 -6.76 -5.66 5.01
N THR A 70 -6.43 -4.80 5.97
CA THR A 70 -7.32 -3.76 6.56
C THR A 70 -7.47 -2.49 5.72
N GLY A 71 -6.90 -2.48 4.51
CA GLY A 71 -6.97 -1.35 3.58
C GLY A 71 -5.71 -0.49 3.58
N THR A 72 -5.79 0.67 2.92
CA THR A 72 -4.69 1.63 2.83
C THR A 72 -5.27 3.04 2.81
N ASN A 73 -4.55 4.01 3.38
CA ASN A 73 -4.89 5.41 3.19
C ASN A 73 -4.60 5.82 1.73
N HIS A 74 -5.56 6.45 1.08
CA HIS A 74 -5.47 6.83 -0.33
C HIS A 74 -4.52 8.00 -0.62
N ARG A 75 -4.14 8.77 0.41
CA ARG A 75 -3.20 9.88 0.30
C ARG A 75 -1.80 9.33 0.10
N GLY A 76 -1.09 9.88 -0.88
CA GLY A 76 0.30 9.49 -1.15
C GLY A 76 0.50 8.34 -2.12
N LEU A 77 -0.57 7.69 -2.59
CA LEU A 77 -0.47 6.64 -3.60
C LEU A 77 0.08 7.22 -4.92
N SER A 78 1.16 6.61 -5.41
CA SER A 78 1.81 6.94 -6.67
C SER A 78 2.33 5.68 -7.35
N ALA A 79 2.58 5.73 -8.66
CA ALA A 79 3.11 4.59 -9.40
C ALA A 79 4.50 4.18 -8.90
N LEU A 80 4.69 2.86 -8.74
CA LEU A 80 5.99 2.22 -8.56
C LEU A 80 6.53 1.79 -9.92
N GLN A 81 7.85 1.82 -10.09
CA GLN A 81 8.52 1.55 -11.35
C GLN A 81 9.71 0.62 -11.15
N GLY A 82 10.16 -0.04 -12.21
CA GLY A 82 11.35 -0.89 -12.16
C GLY A 82 12.57 -0.15 -11.59
N GLY A 83 13.28 -0.80 -10.67
CA GLY A 83 14.40 -0.23 -9.93
C GLY A 83 14.02 0.49 -8.63
N ASP A 84 12.73 0.68 -8.33
CA ASP A 84 12.32 1.29 -7.07
C ASP A 84 12.55 0.34 -5.88
N THR A 85 12.94 0.94 -4.75
CA THR A 85 12.93 0.29 -3.44
C THR A 85 11.82 0.91 -2.60
N VAL A 86 10.93 0.07 -2.09
CA VAL A 86 9.83 0.45 -1.21
C VAL A 86 10.16 0.00 0.21
N GLU A 87 9.96 0.89 1.15
CA GLU A 87 10.11 0.64 2.58
C GLU A 87 8.75 0.93 3.23
N LEU A 88 8.13 -0.10 3.82
CA LEU A 88 6.89 0.02 4.59
C LEU A 88 7.21 -0.22 6.06
N GLU A 89 7.13 0.84 6.86
CA GLU A 89 7.44 0.83 8.28
C GLU A 89 6.14 1.01 9.08
N VAL A 90 6.01 0.23 10.15
CA VAL A 90 4.95 0.36 11.14
C VAL A 90 5.61 0.58 12.50
N GLU A 91 5.20 1.63 13.21
CA GLU A 91 5.74 2.00 14.52
C GLU A 91 5.65 0.84 15.51
N GLY A 92 6.75 0.61 16.24
CA GLY A 92 6.85 -0.48 17.21
C GLY A 92 7.03 -1.87 16.57
N LEU A 93 7.00 -1.96 15.24
CA LEU A 93 7.32 -3.17 14.46
C LEU A 93 8.64 -2.94 13.69
N ASP A 94 8.81 -3.67 12.58
CA ASP A 94 9.96 -3.55 11.68
C ASP A 94 9.53 -3.05 10.28
N THR A 95 10.51 -2.82 9.42
CA THR A 95 10.33 -2.34 8.05
C THR A 95 10.31 -3.50 7.06
N LEU A 96 9.26 -3.56 6.25
CA LEU A 96 9.19 -4.43 5.08
C LEU A 96 9.86 -3.74 3.89
N HIS A 97 10.94 -4.34 3.37
CA HIS A 97 11.66 -3.89 2.18
C HIS A 97 11.21 -4.66 0.94
N ILE A 98 10.85 -3.95 -0.13
CA ILE A 98 10.39 -4.53 -1.40
C ILE A 98 11.18 -3.88 -2.55
N SER A 99 11.82 -4.70 -3.38
CA SER A 99 12.47 -4.26 -4.61
C SER A 99 11.54 -4.47 -5.80
N ILE A 100 11.39 -3.44 -6.64
CA ILE A 100 10.49 -3.46 -7.79
C ILE A 100 11.28 -3.79 -9.06
N GLN A 101 10.82 -4.81 -9.80
CA GLN A 101 11.34 -5.15 -11.11
C GLN A 101 10.25 -4.98 -12.17
N ASP A 102 10.61 -4.35 -13.29
CA ASP A 102 9.76 -4.29 -14.49
C ASP A 102 10.62 -4.46 -15.74
N ASP A 103 10.68 -5.68 -16.27
CA ASP A 103 11.48 -6.01 -17.45
C ASP A 103 11.01 -5.30 -18.73
N LEU A 104 9.78 -4.74 -18.71
CA LEU A 104 9.24 -3.98 -19.84
C LEU A 104 9.62 -2.49 -19.80
N GLY A 105 10.35 -2.03 -18.77
CA GLY A 105 10.88 -0.67 -18.68
C GLY A 105 9.79 0.43 -18.73
N ARG A 106 8.60 0.14 -18.21
CA ARG A 106 7.45 1.04 -18.33
C ARG A 106 7.50 2.09 -17.24
N THR A 107 7.08 3.30 -17.59
CA THR A 107 7.02 4.40 -16.63
C THR A 107 5.65 5.07 -16.61
N TRP A 108 5.34 5.67 -15.47
CA TRP A 108 4.15 6.47 -15.23
C TRP A 108 4.53 7.74 -14.46
N PRO A 109 3.76 8.83 -14.62
CA PRO A 109 3.89 9.98 -13.76
C PRO A 109 3.81 9.58 -12.27
N ARG A 110 4.75 10.08 -11.48
CA ARG A 110 4.84 9.82 -10.03
C ARG A 110 3.97 10.76 -9.19
N THR A 111 3.17 11.59 -9.85
CA THR A 111 2.23 12.49 -9.19
C THR A 111 1.10 11.70 -8.56
N THR A 112 0.76 12.07 -7.34
CA THR A 112 -0.39 11.51 -6.62
C THR A 112 -1.68 12.05 -7.22
N ARG A 113 -2.80 11.37 -6.92
CA ARG A 113 -4.12 11.85 -7.31
C ARG A 113 -4.42 13.24 -6.73
N LEU A 114 -3.95 13.54 -5.52
CA LEU A 114 -4.16 14.84 -4.87
C LEU A 114 -3.40 15.95 -5.62
N GLU A 115 -2.10 15.76 -5.88
CA GLU A 115 -1.29 16.73 -6.62
C GLU A 115 -1.86 17.02 -8.03
N ARG A 116 -2.41 16.00 -8.69
CA ARG A 116 -3.09 16.14 -9.98
C ARG A 116 -4.35 17.00 -9.89
N GLN A 117 -5.18 16.75 -8.87
CA GLN A 117 -6.41 17.52 -8.63
C GLN A 117 -6.09 18.98 -8.30
N GLU A 118 -5.07 19.23 -7.47
CA GLU A 118 -4.59 20.59 -7.14
C GLU A 118 -4.05 21.32 -8.38
N ALA A 119 -3.44 20.59 -9.32
CA ALA A 119 -2.99 21.13 -10.59
C ALA A 119 -4.10 21.22 -11.67
N GLY A 120 -5.37 20.97 -11.31
CA GLY A 120 -6.53 21.11 -12.20
C GLY A 120 -6.71 19.98 -13.22
N PHE A 121 -5.98 18.87 -13.08
CA PHE A 121 -6.14 17.69 -13.95
C PHE A 121 -7.18 16.73 -13.37
N ASP A 122 -8.22 16.43 -14.15
CA ASP A 122 -9.19 15.38 -13.83
C ASP A 122 -9.03 14.19 -14.79
N GLY A 123 -9.18 12.97 -14.28
CA GLY A 123 -9.10 11.72 -15.05
C GLY A 123 -7.86 10.85 -14.80
N PRO A 124 -7.80 9.67 -15.47
CA PRO A 124 -6.76 8.68 -15.25
C PRO A 124 -5.38 9.14 -15.73
N VAL A 125 -4.33 8.61 -15.11
CA VAL A 125 -2.95 8.85 -15.52
C VAL A 125 -2.56 7.77 -16.53
N GLY A 126 -2.20 8.19 -17.75
CA GLY A 126 -1.70 7.30 -18.80
C GLY A 126 -0.26 6.83 -18.55
N GLN A 127 0.14 5.80 -19.29
CA GLN A 127 1.54 5.35 -19.34
C GLN A 127 2.42 6.44 -19.98
N ALA A 128 3.55 6.77 -19.35
CA ALA A 128 4.50 7.75 -19.87
C ALA A 128 5.45 7.13 -20.90
N THR A 129 5.96 5.92 -20.66
CA THR A 129 6.80 5.17 -21.62
C THR A 129 6.40 3.71 -21.70
N GLY A 130 6.55 3.11 -22.89
CA GLY A 130 6.29 1.70 -23.17
C GLY A 130 5.14 1.48 -24.17
N LYS A 131 4.69 0.23 -24.30
CA LYS A 131 3.75 -0.21 -25.36
C LYS A 131 2.47 0.61 -25.49
N TYR A 132 1.93 1.15 -24.39
CA TYR A 132 0.68 1.93 -24.39
C TYR A 132 0.90 3.42 -24.08
N ALA A 133 2.14 3.92 -24.17
CA ALA A 133 2.38 5.35 -24.13
C ALA A 133 1.77 6.02 -25.38
N PRO A 134 1.24 7.26 -25.27
CA PRO A 134 0.78 8.00 -26.44
C PRO A 134 1.92 8.08 -27.47
N THR A 135 1.68 7.61 -28.68
CA THR A 135 2.60 7.88 -29.79
C THR A 135 2.56 9.38 -30.05
N GLY A 136 3.72 10.04 -29.91
CA GLY A 136 3.89 11.43 -30.32
C GLY A 136 3.70 11.62 -31.82
#